data_AF-A0AAD5AGU1-F1
#
_entry.id   AF-A0AAD5AGU1-F1
#
_cell.length_a   1.000
_cell.length_b   1.000
_cell.length_c   1.000
_cell.angle_alpha   90.00
_cell.angle_beta   90.00
_cell.angle_gamma   90.00
#
_symmetry.space_group_name_H-M   'P 1'
#
loop_
_entity.id
_entity.type
_entity.pdbx_description
1 polymer ?
#
loop_
_entity_poly.entity_id
_entity_poly.type
_entity_poly.pdbx_seq_one_letter_code
_entity_poly.pdbx_strand_id
1 'polypeptide(L)'
;MEQLDETERYLENDGAQKRMVSHLSRMGGATVDDAVRRLMQAVLSFSVGSELNWVGRGQKRSFRNTRLQGVLFRALKKTPVGKEATHHQFADVVKKWLRFAPFRQGGSGRRQHYKPPVEFMCPNYNTDTE
;
A
#
# COMPACT_ATOMS: atom_id res chain seq x y z
N MET A 1 -5.59 1.04 -11.99
CA MET A 1 -5.32 2.49 -11.89
C MET A 1 -6.57 3.33 -12.06
N GLU A 2 -7.49 2.95 -12.95
CA GLU A 2 -8.80 3.61 -13.16
C GLU A 2 -9.58 3.90 -11.86
N GLN A 3 -9.67 2.94 -10.93
CA GLN A 3 -10.34 3.15 -9.63
C GLN A 3 -9.77 4.34 -8.83
N LEU A 4 -8.45 4.54 -8.86
CA LEU A 4 -7.81 5.69 -8.21
C LEU A 4 -8.18 6.98 -8.94
N ASP A 5 -8.22 6.96 -10.27
CA ASP A 5 -8.59 8.12 -11.10
C ASP A 5 -10.06 8.52 -10.92
N GLU A 6 -10.96 7.56 -10.76
CA GLU A 6 -12.36 7.80 -10.36
C GLU A 6 -12.47 8.43 -8.98
N THR A 7 -11.71 7.89 -8.01
CA THR A 7 -11.68 8.43 -6.65
C THR A 7 -11.16 9.87 -6.65
N GLU A 8 -10.08 10.15 -7.38
CA GLU A 8 -9.52 11.50 -7.47
C GLU A 8 -10.51 12.49 -8.10
N ARG A 9 -11.22 12.10 -9.17
CA ARG A 9 -12.30 12.91 -9.78
C ARG A 9 -13.46 13.15 -8.80
N TYR A 10 -13.92 12.12 -8.10
CA TYR A 10 -14.97 12.26 -7.09
C TYR A 10 -14.55 13.23 -5.97
N LEU A 11 -13.27 13.21 -5.60
CA LEU A 11 -12.70 14.09 -4.58
C LEU A 11 -12.42 15.53 -5.07
N GLU A 12 -12.68 15.88 -6.32
CA GLU A 12 -12.73 17.29 -6.75
C GLU A 12 -13.85 18.06 -6.04
N ASN A 13 -14.90 17.35 -5.62
CA ASN A 13 -16.00 17.94 -4.85
C ASN A 13 -15.65 18.02 -3.35
N ASP A 14 -15.67 19.23 -2.79
CA ASP A 14 -15.39 19.44 -1.35
C ASP A 14 -16.39 18.75 -0.42
N GLY A 15 -17.65 18.63 -0.84
CA GLY A 15 -18.66 17.88 -0.11
C GLY A 15 -18.32 16.39 -0.04
N ALA A 16 -17.85 15.82 -1.16
CA ALA A 16 -17.35 14.45 -1.21
C ALA A 16 -16.15 14.25 -0.27
N GLN A 17 -15.18 15.17 -0.29
CA GLN A 17 -14.05 15.13 0.64
C GLN A 17 -14.52 15.14 2.11
N LYS A 18 -15.44 16.06 2.48
CA LYS A 18 -15.98 16.15 3.85
C LYS A 18 -16.66 14.86 4.29
N ARG A 19 -17.51 14.27 3.44
CA ARG A 19 -18.18 13.00 3.70
C ARG A 19 -17.18 11.87 3.90
N MET A 20 -16.18 11.77 3.02
CA MET A 20 -15.15 10.73 3.11
C MET A 20 -14.29 10.87 4.37
N VAL A 21 -13.86 12.10 4.71
CA VAL A 21 -13.17 12.38 5.98
C VAL A 21 -14.02 11.95 7.18
N SER A 22 -15.30 12.29 7.20
CA SER A 22 -16.21 11.93 8.31
C SER A 22 -16.46 10.43 8.44
N HIS A 23 -16.47 9.70 7.32
CA HIS A 23 -16.63 8.26 7.32
C HIS A 23 -15.35 7.59 7.83
N LEU A 24 -14.21 7.96 7.25
CA LEU A 24 -12.91 7.36 7.55
C LEU A 24 -12.42 7.67 8.97
N SER A 25 -12.78 8.81 9.56
CA SER A 25 -12.39 9.14 10.93
C SER A 25 -12.97 8.19 11.99
N ARG A 26 -13.94 7.34 11.62
CA ARG A 26 -14.54 6.35 12.52
C ARG A 26 -13.73 5.05 12.62
N MET A 27 -12.75 4.85 11.74
CA MET A 27 -11.93 3.64 11.67
C MET A 27 -11.05 3.44 12.91
N GLY A 28 -10.58 4.55 13.50
CA GLY A 28 -9.70 4.56 14.66
C GLY A 28 -8.45 3.69 14.49
N GLY A 29 -7.91 3.24 15.62
CA GLY A 29 -6.76 2.35 15.70
C GLY A 29 -6.16 2.40 17.10
N ALA A 30 -5.39 1.38 17.48
CA ALA A 30 -4.71 1.36 18.78
C ALA A 30 -3.55 2.37 18.85
N THR A 31 -2.95 2.67 17.70
CA THR A 31 -1.84 3.62 17.54
C THR A 31 -2.02 4.43 16.25
N VAL A 32 -1.24 5.52 16.08
CA VAL A 32 -1.18 6.28 14.82
C VAL A 32 -0.88 5.35 13.64
N ASP A 33 0.12 4.50 13.81
CA ASP A 33 0.55 3.50 12.84
C ASP A 33 -0.57 2.55 12.42
N ASP A 34 -1.30 2.00 13.40
CA ASP A 34 -2.45 1.14 13.15
C ASP A 34 -3.58 1.89 12.44
N ALA A 35 -3.93 3.09 12.92
CA ALA A 35 -4.96 3.91 12.32
C ALA A 35 -4.66 4.26 10.85
N VAL A 36 -3.42 4.63 10.52
CA VAL A 36 -3.02 4.90 9.13
C VAL A 36 -3.10 3.64 8.27
N ARG A 37 -2.69 2.47 8.77
CA ARG A 37 -2.79 1.21 8.00
C ARG A 37 -4.24 0.83 7.73
N ARG A 38 -5.12 0.99 8.72
CA ARG A 38 -6.56 0.76 8.58
C ARG A 38 -7.15 1.71 7.53
N LEU A 39 -6.86 3.01 7.66
CA LEU A 39 -7.29 4.03 6.68
C LEU A 39 -6.85 3.67 5.25
N MET A 40 -5.58 3.30 5.05
CA MET A 40 -5.06 2.90 3.74
C MET A 40 -5.79 1.68 3.17
N GLN A 41 -6.05 0.65 3.97
CA GLN A 41 -6.76 -0.56 3.53
C GLN A 41 -8.22 -0.30 3.14
N ALA A 42 -8.88 0.69 3.75
CA ALA A 42 -10.25 1.03 3.39
C ALA A 42 -10.38 1.74 2.04
N VAL A 43 -9.32 2.36 1.54
CA VAL A 43 -9.39 3.21 0.33
C VAL A 43 -8.56 2.68 -0.83
N LEU A 44 -7.62 1.77 -0.58
CA LEU A 44 -6.78 1.18 -1.61
C LEU A 44 -6.71 -0.33 -1.45
N SER A 45 -6.94 -1.04 -2.56
CA SER A 45 -6.51 -2.42 -2.70
C SER A 45 -4.98 -2.50 -2.75
N PHE A 46 -4.42 -3.67 -2.41
CA PHE A 46 -2.98 -3.87 -2.53
C PHE A 46 -2.51 -3.83 -4.00
N SER A 47 -3.37 -4.15 -4.97
CA SER A 47 -3.06 -4.06 -6.40
C SER A 47 -2.87 -2.61 -6.83
N VAL A 48 -3.79 -1.71 -6.47
CA VAL A 48 -3.62 -0.27 -6.74
C VAL A 48 -2.43 0.28 -5.95
N GLY A 49 -2.29 -0.10 -4.67
CA GLY A 49 -1.15 0.30 -3.85
C GLY A 49 0.21 -0.12 -4.42
N SER A 50 0.27 -1.23 -5.16
CA SER A 50 1.50 -1.72 -5.79
C SER A 50 1.99 -0.84 -6.92
N GLU A 51 1.10 -0.10 -7.58
CA GLU A 51 1.40 0.84 -8.67
C GLU A 51 1.79 2.24 -8.16
N LEU A 52 1.84 2.42 -6.84
CA LEU A 52 2.10 3.70 -6.20
C LEU A 52 3.40 3.68 -5.39
N ASN A 53 4.00 4.86 -5.27
CA ASN A 53 4.92 5.14 -4.18
C ASN A 53 4.70 6.57 -3.67
N TRP A 54 5.34 6.94 -2.57
CA TRP A 54 5.09 8.25 -1.95
C TRP A 54 5.36 9.42 -2.91
N VAL A 55 6.47 9.40 -3.66
CA VAL A 55 6.94 10.54 -4.45
C VAL A 55 6.49 10.49 -5.91
N GLY A 56 6.26 9.31 -6.46
CA GLY A 56 6.03 9.04 -7.88
C GLY A 56 7.30 8.81 -8.70
N ARG A 57 8.33 8.16 -8.13
CA ARG A 57 9.58 7.86 -8.86
C ARG A 57 9.47 6.56 -9.68
N GLY A 58 10.16 6.53 -10.82
CA GLY A 58 10.19 5.39 -11.74
C GLY A 58 8.88 5.28 -12.52
N GLN A 59 8.36 4.05 -12.66
CA GLN A 59 7.08 3.79 -13.35
C GLN A 59 5.86 3.87 -12.43
N LYS A 60 6.02 4.26 -11.16
CA LYS A 60 4.93 4.31 -10.18
C LYS A 60 4.40 5.73 -10.01
N ARG A 61 3.08 5.86 -9.82
CA ARG A 61 2.44 7.16 -9.60
C ARG A 61 2.65 7.67 -8.17
N SER A 62 2.63 9.00 -8.03
CA SER A 62 2.81 9.70 -6.76
C SER A 62 1.58 9.61 -5.88
N PHE A 63 1.71 9.10 -4.65
CA PHE A 63 0.64 9.14 -3.66
C PHE A 63 0.57 10.49 -2.93
N ARG A 64 1.71 11.15 -2.65
CA ARG A 64 1.73 12.40 -1.89
C ARG A 64 0.97 13.54 -2.59
N ASN A 65 0.81 13.46 -3.91
CA ASN A 65 0.15 14.47 -4.74
C ASN A 65 -1.35 14.18 -4.96
N THR A 66 -1.92 13.16 -4.30
CA THR A 66 -3.34 12.79 -4.45
C THR A 66 -4.22 13.58 -3.48
N ARG A 67 -5.48 13.85 -3.87
CA ARG A 67 -6.52 14.35 -2.96
C ARG A 67 -6.81 13.34 -1.87
N LEU A 68 -6.78 12.06 -2.22
CA LEU A 68 -6.97 10.96 -1.28
C LEU A 68 -5.99 11.04 -0.10
N GLN A 69 -4.71 11.36 -0.34
CA GLN A 69 -3.74 11.58 0.72
C GLN A 69 -4.21 12.64 1.72
N GLY A 70 -4.67 13.79 1.23
CA GLY A 70 -5.17 14.89 2.06
C GLY A 70 -6.44 14.53 2.84
N VAL A 71 -7.33 13.72 2.23
CA VAL A 71 -8.51 13.15 2.91
C VAL A 71 -8.09 12.23 4.06
N LEU A 72 -7.17 11.29 3.82
CA LEU A 72 -6.71 10.36 4.85
C LEU A 72 -6.03 11.07 6.02
N PHE A 73 -5.19 12.07 5.74
CA PHE A 73 -4.53 12.82 6.80
C PHE A 73 -5.53 13.62 7.65
N ARG A 74 -6.52 14.27 7.03
CA ARG A 74 -7.60 14.94 7.75
C ARG A 74 -8.46 13.96 8.56
N ALA A 75 -8.72 12.77 8.03
CA ALA A 75 -9.44 11.71 8.75
C ALA A 75 -8.64 11.24 9.98
N LEU A 76 -7.33 11.00 9.83
CA LEU A 76 -6.44 10.63 10.93
C LEU A 76 -6.47 11.69 12.05
N LYS A 77 -6.33 12.98 11.72
CA LYS A 77 -6.32 14.07 12.71
C LYS A 77 -7.63 14.19 13.50
N LYS A 78 -8.73 13.61 13.01
CA LYS A 78 -10.02 13.55 13.71
C LYS A 78 -10.16 12.34 14.65
N THR A 79 -9.22 11.40 14.62
CA THR A 79 -9.20 10.25 15.55
C THR A 79 -8.53 10.62 16.86
N PRO A 80 -8.88 9.97 18.00
CA PRO A 80 -8.22 10.22 19.27
C PRO A 80 -6.70 10.02 19.21
N VAL A 81 -6.25 8.91 18.59
CA VAL A 81 -4.82 8.58 18.47
C VAL A 81 -4.07 9.47 17.49
N GLY A 82 -4.76 10.00 16.48
CA GLY A 82 -4.16 10.78 15.40
C GLY A 82 -4.17 12.29 15.63
N LYS A 83 -4.78 12.79 16.71
CA LYS A 83 -4.95 14.23 16.96
C LYS A 83 -3.64 15.01 16.91
N GLU A 84 -2.57 14.47 17.49
CA GLU A 84 -1.23 15.08 17.50
C GLU A 84 -0.28 14.52 16.43
N ALA A 85 -0.76 13.62 15.56
CA ALA A 85 0.07 13.05 14.52
C ALA A 85 0.58 14.14 13.57
N THR A 86 1.88 14.08 13.29
CA THR A 86 2.52 14.93 12.29
C THR A 86 2.33 14.36 10.90
N HIS A 87 2.44 15.21 9.87
CA HIS A 87 2.43 14.74 8.48
C HIS A 87 3.61 13.79 8.20
N HIS A 88 4.75 14.00 8.86
CA HIS A 88 5.92 13.13 8.77
C HIS A 88 5.63 11.70 9.26
N GLN A 89 5.05 11.55 10.46
CA GLN A 89 4.65 10.25 11.00
C GLN A 89 3.65 9.54 10.08
N PHE A 90 2.64 10.26 9.60
CA PHE A 90 1.68 9.74 8.62
C PHE A 90 2.38 9.25 7.34
N ALA A 91 3.22 10.10 6.74
CA ALA A 91 3.93 9.80 5.51
C ALA A 91 4.83 8.57 5.64
N ASP A 92 5.51 8.39 6.79
CA ASP A 92 6.38 7.24 7.01
C ASP A 92 5.63 5.92 7.08
N VAL A 93 4.45 5.91 7.70
CA VAL A 93 3.59 4.71 7.72
C VAL A 93 3.05 4.41 6.32
N VAL A 94 2.62 5.43 5.58
CA VAL A 94 2.15 5.28 4.19
C VAL A 94 3.26 4.76 3.27
N LYS A 95 4.47 5.31 3.35
CA LYS A 95 5.64 4.83 2.59
C LYS A 95 5.87 3.34 2.82
N LYS A 96 5.86 2.91 4.08
CA LYS A 96 6.02 1.49 4.46
C LYS A 96 4.87 0.66 3.88
N TRP A 97 3.63 1.10 4.03
CA TRP A 97 2.46 0.39 3.51
C TRP A 97 2.55 0.19 1.98
N LEU A 98 2.83 1.26 1.22
CA LEU A 98 2.98 1.21 -0.23
C LEU A 98 4.16 0.32 -0.68
N ARG A 99 5.29 0.38 0.05
CA ARG A 99 6.44 -0.51 -0.20
C ARG A 99 6.07 -1.98 -0.08
N PHE A 100 5.22 -2.31 0.89
CA PHE A 100 4.82 -3.70 1.16
C PHE A 100 3.55 -4.14 0.45
N ALA A 101 2.82 -3.26 -0.23
CA ALA A 101 1.60 -3.60 -0.96
C ALA A 101 1.80 -4.75 -1.99
N PRO A 102 2.87 -4.79 -2.81
CA PRO A 102 3.09 -5.91 -3.74
C PRO A 102 3.24 -7.28 -3.07
N PHE A 103 3.80 -7.31 -1.85
CA PHE A 103 3.97 -8.55 -1.09
C PHE A 103 2.65 -9.04 -0.51
N ARG A 104 1.71 -8.14 -0.23
CA ARG A 104 0.40 -8.42 0.37
C ARG A 104 -0.68 -8.76 -0.67
N GLN A 105 -0.50 -8.35 -1.92
CA GLN A 105 -1.40 -8.68 -3.03
C GLN A 105 -1.39 -10.18 -3.39
N GLY A 106 -0.37 -10.95 -2.98
CA GLY A 106 -0.27 -12.39 -3.29
C GLY A 106 1.11 -13.04 -3.13
N GLY A 107 1.99 -12.52 -2.26
CA GLY A 107 3.27 -13.18 -1.94
C GLY A 107 4.36 -13.14 -3.02
N SER A 108 4.15 -12.50 -4.17
CA SER A 108 5.09 -12.49 -5.30
C SER A 108 6.13 -11.36 -5.25
N GLY A 109 6.34 -10.72 -4.10
CA GLY A 109 7.30 -9.60 -3.98
C GLY A 109 8.77 -9.99 -4.16
N ARG A 110 9.06 -11.27 -4.37
CA ARG A 110 10.22 -11.67 -5.16
C ARG A 110 9.78 -11.61 -6.62
N ARG A 111 10.25 -10.60 -7.38
CA ARG A 111 10.58 -10.91 -8.78
C ARG A 111 11.35 -12.22 -8.71
N GLN A 112 10.89 -13.27 -9.38
CA GLN A 112 11.74 -14.44 -9.56
C GLN A 112 12.98 -13.90 -10.27
N HIS A 113 14.03 -13.59 -9.51
CA HIS A 113 15.36 -13.69 -10.05
C HIS A 113 15.44 -15.15 -10.44
N TYR A 114 15.35 -15.41 -11.75
CA TYR A 114 15.62 -16.72 -12.31
C TYR A 114 16.97 -17.15 -11.74
N LYS A 115 16.94 -18.06 -10.77
CA LYS A 115 18.11 -18.83 -10.41
C LYS A 115 18.11 -19.96 -11.44
N PRO A 116 19.14 -20.08 -12.30
CA PRO A 116 19.24 -21.25 -13.16
C PRO A 116 19.16 -22.50 -12.26
N PRO A 117 18.52 -23.58 -12.74
CA PRO A 117 18.47 -24.82 -11.97
C PRO A 117 19.89 -25.22 -11.61
N VAL A 118 20.16 -25.38 -10.32
CA VAL A 118 21.33 -26.12 -9.88
C VAL A 118 21.14 -27.54 -10.37
N GLU A 119 21.92 -27.96 -11.37
CA GLU A 119 21.99 -29.35 -11.79
C GLU A 119 22.45 -30.18 -10.59
N PHE A 120 21.52 -30.88 -9.96
CA PHE A 120 21.88 -31.95 -9.04
C PHE A 120 22.43 -33.09 -9.91
N MET A 121 23.75 -33.14 -10.07
CA MET A 121 24.44 -34.34 -10.53
C MET A 121 24.27 -35.41 -9.45
N CYS A 122 23.27 -36.26 -9.60
CA CYS A 122 23.25 -37.55 -8.91
C CYS A 122 24.07 -38.55 -9.76
N PRO A 123 25.04 -39.28 -9.19
CA PRO A 123 25.74 -40.33 -9.91
C PRO A 123 24.78 -41.49 -10.19
N ASN A 124 24.63 -41.87 -11.46
CA ASN A 124 23.94 -43.10 -11.83
C ASN A 124 24.77 -44.28 -11.32
N TYR A 125 24.23 -45.02 -10.36
CA TYR A 125 24.67 -46.40 -10.12
C TYR A 125 24.06 -47.25 -11.22
N ASN A 126 24.88 -47.62 -12.22
CA ASN A 126 24.51 -48.67 -13.16
C ASN A 126 24.37 -49.98 -12.39
N THR A 127 23.16 -50.52 -12.44
CA THR A 127 22.89 -51.92 -12.14
C THR A 127 22.97 -52.64 -13.48
N ASP A 128 24.11 -53.26 -13.77
CA ASP A 128 24.17 -54.29 -14.79
C ASP A 128 24.60 -55.59 -14.11
N THR A 129 23.70 -56.53 -14.24
CA THR A 129 23.79 -57.92 -13.79
C THR A 129 24.14 -58.70 -15.04
N GLU A 130 25.31 -59.33 -15.08
CA GLU A 130 25.60 -60.66 -15.68
C GLU A 130 27.09 -60.97 -15.53
#